data_AF-A0A9D1XMG7-F1
#
_entry.id   AF-A0A9D1XMG7-F1
#
_cell.length_a   1.000
_cell.length_b   1.000
_cell.length_c   1.000
_cell.angle_alpha   90.00
_cell.angle_beta   90.00
_cell.angle_gamma   90.00
#
_symmetry.space_group_name_H-M   'P 1'
#
loop_
_entity.id
_entity.type
_entity.pdbx_description
1 polymer ?
#
loop_
_entity_poly.entity_id
_entity_poly.type
_entity_poly.pdbx_seq_one_letter_code
_entity_poly.pdbx_strand_id
1 'polypeptide(L)'
;MKLIKKFLGKMIRIIYRLGYRFIPCDKNTILFISFHGRGYSDNPMALHQYITAHQEYQKYRCIFAIKHHRKKNIQIPNAKIIEYFSIPYFFY
;
A
#
# COMPACT_ATOMS: atom_id res chain seq x y z
N MET A 1 -13.48 -4.19 -30.10
CA MET A 1 -13.09 -3.61 -28.79
C MET A 1 -13.25 -4.55 -27.58
N LYS A 2 -14.38 -5.25 -27.38
CA LYS A 2 -14.57 -6.14 -26.20
C LYS A 2 -13.59 -7.32 -26.13
N LEU A 3 -13.25 -7.93 -27.27
CA LEU A 3 -12.26 -9.02 -27.37
C LEU A 3 -10.85 -8.57 -26.99
N ILE A 4 -10.40 -7.42 -27.52
CA ILE A 4 -9.10 -6.83 -27.20
C ILE A 4 -8.99 -6.53 -25.69
N LYS A 5 -10.02 -5.91 -25.09
CA LYS A 5 -10.05 -5.66 -23.63
C LYS A 5 -9.97 -6.96 -22.82
N LYS A 6 -10.68 -8.01 -23.24
CA LYS A 6 -10.62 -9.34 -22.60
C LYS A 6 -9.21 -9.95 -22.70
N PHE A 7 -8.59 -9.86 -23.87
CA PHE A 7 -7.22 -10.35 -24.08
C PHE A 7 -6.21 -9.59 -23.22
N LEU A 8 -6.27 -8.26 -23.23
CA LEU A 8 -5.38 -7.40 -22.44
C LEU A 8 -5.52 -7.69 -20.93
N GLY A 9 -6.75 -7.87 -20.45
CA GLY A 9 -7.00 -8.24 -19.05
C GLY A 9 -6.42 -9.60 -18.67
N LYS A 10 -6.47 -10.59 -19.57
CA LYS A 10 -5.80 -11.88 -19.37
C LYS A 10 -4.27 -11.72 -19.34
N MET A 11 -3.72 -10.96 -20.28
CA MET A 11 -2.28 -10.71 -20.37
C MET A 11 -1.74 -10.03 -19.11
N ILE A 12 -2.39 -8.96 -18.64
CA ILE A 12 -2.01 -8.25 -17.39
C ILE A 12 -2.02 -9.21 -16.20
N ARG A 13 -3.06 -10.06 -16.08
CA ARG A 13 -3.13 -11.05 -14.99
C ARG A 13 -1.99 -12.07 -15.05
N ILE A 14 -1.61 -12.53 -16.24
CA ILE A 14 -0.49 -13.46 -16.42
C ILE A 14 0.82 -12.78 -16.02
N ILE A 15 1.09 -11.59 -16.55
CA ILE A 15 2.30 -10.82 -16.24
C ILE A 15 2.39 -10.55 -14.74
N TYR A 16 1.29 -10.11 -14.11
CA TYR A 16 1.25 -9.89 -12.67
C TYR A 16 1.54 -11.18 -11.90
N ARG A 17 0.90 -12.31 -12.28
CA ARG A 17 1.11 -13.60 -11.62
C ARG A 17 2.54 -14.11 -11.69
N LEU A 18 3.19 -13.90 -12.83
CA LEU A 18 4.60 -14.29 -13.00
C LEU A 18 5.52 -13.32 -12.26
N GLY A 19 5.26 -12.02 -12.37
CA GLY A 19 6.09 -10.96 -11.79
C GLY A 19 6.08 -10.93 -10.26
N TYR A 20 4.91 -11.08 -9.61
CA TYR A 20 4.83 -10.92 -8.14
C TYR A 20 5.69 -11.95 -7.39
N ARG A 21 5.91 -13.13 -7.98
CA ARG A 21 6.71 -14.20 -7.35
C ARG A 21 8.19 -13.85 -7.21
N PHE A 22 8.68 -12.89 -8.00
CA PHE A 22 10.06 -12.39 -7.92
C PHE A 22 10.21 -11.18 -6.99
N ILE A 23 9.10 -10.63 -6.49
CA ILE A 23 9.13 -9.51 -5.56
C ILE A 23 9.29 -10.08 -4.14
N PRO A 24 10.41 -9.82 -3.44
CA PRO A 24 10.60 -10.32 -2.09
C PRO A 24 9.61 -9.65 -1.13
N CYS A 25 9.01 -10.44 -0.24
CA CYS A 25 8.15 -9.93 0.82
C CYS A 25 8.99 -9.61 2.06
N ASP A 26 9.03 -8.34 2.46
CA ASP A 26 9.72 -7.90 3.67
C ASP A 26 8.83 -8.13 4.90
N LYS A 27 9.26 -9.06 5.77
CA LYS A 27 8.53 -9.45 6.99
C LYS A 27 8.41 -8.32 8.02
N ASN A 28 9.20 -7.26 7.89
CA ASN A 28 9.17 -6.11 8.80
C ASN A 28 8.39 -4.92 8.21
N THR A 29 7.67 -5.07 7.10
CA THR A 29 6.87 -3.98 6.50
C THR A 29 5.37 -4.23 6.69
N ILE A 30 4.63 -3.18 7.06
CA ILE A 30 3.16 -3.22 7.20
C ILE A 30 2.55 -2.14 6.30
N LEU A 31 1.71 -2.57 5.35
CA LEU A 31 0.98 -1.69 4.44
C LEU A 31 -0.44 -1.44 4.96
N PHE A 32 -0.77 -0.18 5.22
CA PHE A 32 -2.08 0.28 5.65
C PHE A 32 -2.84 1.00 4.53
N ILE A 33 -4.15 0.76 4.48
CA ILE A 33 -5.08 1.39 3.54
C ILE A 33 -6.40 1.65 4.25
N SER A 34 -6.80 2.91 4.40
CA SER A 34 -8.15 3.27 4.87
C SER A 34 -9.04 3.64 3.70
N PHE A 35 -10.20 2.98 3.61
CA PHE A 35 -11.23 3.23 2.61
C PHE A 35 -10.70 3.45 1.17
N HIS A 36 -9.91 2.50 0.65
CA HIS A 36 -9.28 2.61 -0.68
C HIS A 36 -8.42 3.88 -0.89
N GLY A 37 -7.66 4.24 0.14
CA GLY A 37 -6.71 5.35 0.13
C GLY A 37 -7.35 6.73 0.27
N ARG A 38 -8.55 6.84 0.85
CA ARG A 38 -9.19 8.16 1.08
C ARG A 38 -8.38 9.03 2.03
N GLY A 39 -7.72 8.44 3.02
CA GLY A 39 -6.91 9.18 3.98
C GLY A 39 -6.35 8.29 5.09
N TYR A 40 -5.99 8.93 6.20
CA TYR A 40 -5.55 8.32 7.44
C TYR A 40 -6.72 8.33 8.43
N SER A 41 -7.41 7.20 8.57
CA SER A 41 -8.61 7.10 9.42
C SER A 41 -8.95 5.65 9.77
N ASP A 42 -9.94 5.48 10.65
CA ASP A 42 -10.58 4.19 10.98
C ASP A 42 -9.61 3.17 11.62
N ASN A 43 -9.90 1.88 11.53
CA ASN A 43 -9.11 0.80 12.12
C ASN A 43 -7.63 0.80 11.68
N PRO A 44 -7.27 1.07 10.41
CA PRO A 44 -5.86 1.16 10.01
C PRO A 44 -5.10 2.25 10.76
N MET A 45 -5.75 3.39 11.02
CA MET A 45 -5.17 4.48 11.82
C MET A 45 -4.95 4.04 13.27
N ALA A 46 -5.96 3.42 13.89
CA ALA A 46 -5.87 2.97 15.28
C ALA A 46 -4.76 1.92 15.47
N LEU A 47 -4.65 0.95 14.55
CA LEU A 47 -3.59 -0.05 14.57
C LEU A 47 -2.20 0.58 14.41
N HIS A 48 -2.05 1.53 13.48
CA HIS A 48 -0.79 2.24 13.29
C HIS A 48 -0.38 3.04 14.54
N GLN A 49 -1.31 3.72 15.20
CA GLN A 49 -1.06 4.45 16.43
C GLN A 49 -0.61 3.50 17.55
N TYR A 50 -1.27 2.35 17.70
CA TYR A 50 -0.89 1.34 18.66
C TYR A 50 0.53 0.81 18.42
N ILE A 51 0.83 0.40 17.18
CA ILE A 51 2.16 -0.08 16.77
C ILE A 51 3.24 0.98 17.04
N THR A 52 2.94 2.24 16.75
CA THR A 52 3.89 3.35 16.94
C THR A 52 4.17 3.64 18.42
N ALA A 53 3.17 3.46 19.28
CA ALA A 53 3.27 3.78 20.70
C ALA A 53 4.02 2.70 21.52
N HIS A 54 4.17 1.48 21.01
CA HIS A 54 4.74 0.36 21.76
C HIS A 54 6.12 -0.03 21.23
N GLN A 55 7.11 -0.07 22.13
CA GLN A 55 8.51 -0.32 21.79
C GLN A 55 8.75 -1.68 21.11
N GLU A 56 7.98 -2.70 21.48
CA GLU A 56 8.06 -4.06 20.93
C GLU A 56 7.78 -4.14 19.41
N TYR A 57 7.12 -3.13 18.84
CA TYR A 57 6.79 -3.08 17.41
C TYR A 57 7.65 -2.11 16.60
N GLN A 58 8.63 -1.43 17.22
CA GLN A 58 9.45 -0.42 16.52
C GLN A 58 10.27 -0.96 15.34
N LYS A 59 10.48 -2.28 15.28
CA LYS A 59 11.12 -2.93 14.12
C LYS A 59 10.30 -2.83 12.84
N TYR A 60 8.99 -2.61 12.94
CA TYR A 60 8.09 -2.58 11.79
C TYR A 60 8.11 -1.24 11.09
N ARG A 61 8.21 -1.29 9.77
CA ARG A 61 8.13 -0.14 8.87
C ARG A 61 6.69 0.03 8.41
N CYS A 62 6.04 1.08 8.89
CA CYS A 62 4.66 1.38 8.51
C CYS A 62 4.60 2.17 7.21
N ILE A 63 3.72 1.74 6.29
CA ILE A 63 3.49 2.39 5.00
C ILE A 63 2.00 2.67 4.86
N PHE A 64 1.63 3.90 4.52
CA PHE A 64 0.25 4.28 4.23
C PHE A 64 0.07 4.60 2.75
N ALA A 65 -0.82 3.88 2.08
CA ALA A 65 -1.19 4.19 0.70
C ALA A 65 -2.41 5.12 0.66
N ILE A 66 -2.19 6.36 0.22
CA ILE A 66 -3.22 7.41 0.22
C ILE A 66 -3.27 8.09 -1.16
N LYS A 67 -4.47 8.28 -1.69
CA LYS A 67 -4.72 9.02 -2.94
C LYS A 67 -4.47 10.50 -2.74
N HIS A 68 -3.75 11.09 -3.67
CA HIS A 68 -3.40 12.51 -3.76
C HIS A 68 -2.80 13.05 -2.47
N HIS A 69 -2.01 12.23 -1.78
CA HIS A 69 -1.51 12.55 -0.45
C HIS A 69 -0.69 13.86 -0.43
N ARG A 70 0.04 14.14 -1.52
CA ARG A 70 0.79 15.39 -1.72
C ARG A 70 -0.12 16.62 -1.79
N LYS A 71 -1.26 16.52 -2.51
CA LYS A 71 -2.23 17.62 -2.61
C LYS A 71 -2.97 17.86 -1.30
N LYS A 72 -3.21 16.79 -0.52
CA LYS A 72 -3.86 16.85 0.79
C LYS A 72 -2.92 17.29 1.91
N ASN A 73 -1.63 17.43 1.63
CA ASN A 73 -0.59 17.77 2.60
C ASN A 73 -0.65 16.89 3.88
N ILE A 74 -0.93 15.59 3.71
CA ILE A 74 -1.05 14.66 4.84
C ILE A 74 0.34 14.30 5.34
N GLN A 75 0.53 14.39 6.65
CA GLN A 75 1.72 13.89 7.35
C GLN A 75 1.28 12.87 8.40
N ILE A 76 1.98 11.74 8.45
CA ILE A 76 1.74 10.68 9.43
C ILE A 76 3.09 10.40 10.08
N PRO A 77 3.24 10.68 11.39
CA PRO A 77 4.50 10.40 12.08
C PRO A 77 4.80 8.90 12.03
N ASN A 78 6.08 8.54 11.89
CA ASN A 78 6.55 7.15 11.89
C ASN A 78 5.94 6.24 10.80
N ALA A 79 5.39 6.83 9.73
CA ALA A 79 4.98 6.09 8.54
C ALA A 79 5.45 6.75 7.24
N LYS A 80 5.80 5.91 6.26
CA LYS A 80 6.02 6.36 4.89
C LYS A 80 4.68 6.47 4.17
N ILE A 81 4.41 7.61 3.55
CA ILE A 81 3.20 7.78 2.73
C ILE A 81 3.54 7.55 1.26
N ILE A 82 2.75 6.72 0.59
CA ILE A 82 2.84 6.45 -0.85
C ILE A 82 1.52 6.76 -1.54
N GLU A 83 1.58 7.04 -2.83
CA GLU A 83 0.38 7.25 -3.64
C GLU A 83 -0.30 5.90 -3.92
N TYR A 84 -1.58 5.80 -3.58
CA TYR A 84 -2.37 4.58 -3.84
C TYR A 84 -2.46 4.30 -5.34
N PHE A 85 -2.27 3.03 -5.74
CA PHE A 85 -2.13 2.58 -7.14
C PHE A 85 -0.96 3.17 -7.95
N SER A 86 0.02 3.80 -7.29
CA SER A 86 1.32 4.06 -7.95
C SER A 86 2.11 2.77 -8.15
N ILE A 87 3.15 2.80 -8.98
CA ILE A 87 4.04 1.64 -9.18
C ILE A 87 4.56 1.11 -7.82
N PRO A 88 5.11 1.93 -6.90
CA PRO A 88 5.56 1.47 -5.59
C PRO A 88 4.51 0.72 -4.75
N TYR A 89 3.22 1.04 -4.90
CA TYR A 89 2.15 0.38 -4.16
C TYR A 89 2.10 -1.14 -4.43
N PHE A 90 2.53 -1.59 -5.60
CA PHE A 90 2.55 -3.02 -5.94
C PHE A 90 3.80 -3.77 -5.48
N PHE A 91 4.75 -3.08 -4.84
CA PHE A 91 6.00 -3.65 -4.30
C PHE A 91 6.07 -3.62 -2.77
N TYR A 92 4.96 -3.26 -2.11
CA TYR A 92 4.78 -3.34 -0.66
C TYR A 92 3.62 -4.29 -0.35
#